data_AF-A0A2M7FX30-F1
#
_entry.id   AF-A0A2M7FX30-F1
#
_cell.length_a   1.000
_cell.length_b   1.000
_cell.length_c   1.000
_cell.angle_alpha   90.00
_cell.angle_beta   90.00
_cell.angle_gamma   90.00
#
_symmetry.space_group_name_H-M   'P 1'
#
loop_
_entity.id
_entity.type
_entity.pdbx_description
1 polymer ?
#
loop_
_entity_poly.entity_id
_entity_poly.type
_entity_poly.pdbx_seq_one_letter_code
_entity_poly.pdbx_strand_id
1 'polypeptide(L)'
;MPLPVSNTNPKETILPDNTGNLPDSTSFQSRLIPLEDISAKTGVFDGNSLAYLDLNACGTDPRCTNELTTPLNLLDVYEFVFSNNNPVLGQFPIFNPPGPTEKESPFRRIHKVIVPDTYQANTIRSSEDIAASQFRIEASTQVLNLPLVSKTGDPTVNLKIKQAWLNNQEIQYVDLGSVPFSASNNQLGVGLIYFLRNHDRTNLPSNPAPIFDTLPGDLLYSPIRQVFRAVSENQIVTPEGDPTRGIRSQKELLQAVNQGVLRLEDTGRFFNYPILTDALLPEQNTEIYGLYLNALQELPPPPPDAHYALWTSNKKQEYRLLLRFHATGSTLLDLQNQPQSLSEPVFRFSKQEIAEISKLIVTLETTQAQTPSNTLLLENSTPSSQGSWTLRPPFQERYSHLQEGSFILANPTDTRSEYSSSGIWFAKRITENTGLPLSQELEAGLVLSSPPEGWIYQGWVLYQRSPEIWLPTGRFTNPAQKDNLSLYSGFRTGYPFPGEDFIKSAPANTIFPLNLPSTGDSEVAVSLEPIATETQHPFLPLFKAALPKGTPSYTHLKLPPSKPQELQITAELRLETP
;
A
#
# COMPACT_ATOMS: atom_id res chain seq x y z
N MET A 1 -58.04 -25.28 39.84
CA MET A 1 -56.61 -25.61 39.59
C MET A 1 -56.49 -25.84 38.09
N PRO A 2 -55.57 -25.22 37.33
CA PRO A 2 -54.25 -24.72 37.70
C PRO A 2 -53.91 -23.25 37.28
N LEU A 3 -52.71 -22.85 37.71
CA LEU A 3 -51.73 -21.76 37.46
C LEU A 3 -51.91 -20.68 36.34
N PRO A 4 -51.24 -19.50 36.48
CA PRO A 4 -51.50 -18.29 35.70
C PRO A 4 -50.66 -18.14 34.43
N VAL A 5 -51.20 -17.39 33.47
CA VAL A 5 -50.62 -17.04 32.17
C VAL A 5 -49.78 -15.76 32.30
N SER A 6 -48.60 -15.77 31.67
CA SER A 6 -47.63 -14.67 31.62
C SER A 6 -48.14 -13.45 30.86
N ASN A 7 -48.09 -12.27 31.48
CA ASN A 7 -48.18 -10.98 30.80
C ASN A 7 -46.79 -10.60 30.27
N THR A 8 -46.69 -10.40 28.95
CA THR A 8 -45.58 -9.70 28.31
C THR A 8 -46.09 -8.34 27.84
N ASN A 9 -45.61 -7.27 28.48
CA ASN A 9 -45.69 -5.90 27.96
C ASN A 9 -44.36 -5.62 27.24
N PRO A 10 -44.34 -5.28 25.94
CA PRO A 10 -43.20 -4.59 25.36
C PRO A 10 -43.25 -3.12 25.80
N LYS A 11 -42.12 -2.67 26.35
CA LYS A 11 -41.85 -1.26 26.70
C LYS A 11 -42.12 -0.35 25.50
N GLU A 12 -42.84 0.74 25.76
CA GLU A 12 -42.91 1.92 24.91
C GLU A 12 -41.50 2.37 24.52
N THR A 13 -41.20 2.31 23.23
CA THR A 13 -40.09 3.03 22.64
C THR A 13 -40.59 4.43 22.34
N ILE A 14 -40.14 5.39 23.15
CA ILE A 14 -40.29 6.82 22.92
C ILE A 14 -39.58 7.14 21.59
N LEU A 15 -40.36 7.53 20.57
CA LEU A 15 -39.84 8.16 19.37
C LEU A 15 -39.25 9.52 19.76
N PRO A 16 -37.96 9.81 19.49
CA PRO A 16 -37.51 11.18 19.51
C PRO A 16 -38.09 11.92 18.29
N ASP A 17 -38.73 13.04 18.61
CA ASP A 17 -39.25 14.06 17.71
C ASP A 17 -38.13 14.58 16.79
N ASN A 18 -38.08 14.10 15.56
CA ASN A 18 -37.17 14.57 14.50
C ASN A 18 -37.75 15.83 13.83
N THR A 19 -37.94 16.89 14.60
CA THR A 19 -37.92 18.25 14.03
C THR A 19 -36.47 18.73 14.06
N GLY A 20 -35.72 18.32 13.03
CA GLY A 20 -34.38 18.83 12.76
C GLY A 20 -34.43 20.31 12.45
N ASN A 21 -34.49 21.14 13.49
CA ASN A 21 -34.23 22.57 13.38
C ASN A 21 -32.82 22.75 12.82
N LEU A 22 -32.73 23.56 11.76
CA LEU A 22 -31.49 24.11 11.23
C LEU A 22 -30.52 24.49 12.36
N PRO A 23 -29.20 24.26 12.21
CA PRO A 23 -28.26 25.04 12.99
C PRO A 23 -28.59 26.51 12.74
N ASP A 24 -28.88 27.26 13.80
CA ASP A 24 -29.23 28.68 13.76
C ASP A 24 -28.30 29.41 12.78
N SER A 25 -28.81 30.27 11.89
CA SER A 25 -28.04 30.88 10.78
C SER A 25 -26.76 31.61 11.25
N THR A 26 -26.76 32.06 12.50
CA THR A 26 -25.64 32.64 13.25
C THR A 26 -24.52 31.62 13.55
N SER A 27 -24.85 30.35 13.77
CA SER A 27 -23.93 29.26 14.07
C SER A 27 -23.18 28.74 12.83
N PHE A 28 -23.77 28.84 11.64
CA PHE A 28 -23.11 28.46 10.38
C PHE A 28 -22.12 29.52 9.89
N GLN A 29 -22.51 30.80 9.92
CA GLN A 29 -21.64 31.92 9.52
C GLN A 29 -20.33 31.97 10.32
N SER A 30 -20.37 31.57 11.60
CA SER A 30 -19.18 31.49 12.46
C SER A 30 -18.17 30.40 12.07
N ARG A 31 -18.51 29.53 11.09
CA ARG A 31 -17.65 28.42 10.62
C ARG A 31 -16.96 28.71 9.30
N LEU A 32 -17.31 29.82 8.62
CA LEU A 32 -16.70 30.21 7.35
C LEU A 32 -15.40 30.96 7.61
N ILE A 33 -14.37 30.70 6.81
CA ILE A 33 -13.11 31.45 6.88
C ILE A 33 -13.31 32.80 6.16
N PRO A 34 -13.10 33.95 6.83
CA PRO A 34 -13.15 35.24 6.16
C PRO A 34 -12.07 35.32 5.06
N LEU A 35 -12.43 35.83 3.86
CA LEU A 35 -11.48 35.89 2.75
C LEU A 35 -10.27 36.79 3.05
N GLU A 36 -10.51 37.90 3.74
CA GLU A 36 -9.48 38.81 4.25
C GLU A 36 -8.50 38.15 5.23
N ASP A 37 -8.93 37.06 5.87
CA ASP A 37 -8.11 36.31 6.83
C ASP A 37 -7.23 35.24 6.16
N ILE A 38 -7.36 35.04 4.85
CA ILE A 38 -6.50 34.14 4.10
C ILE A 38 -5.27 34.93 3.62
N SER A 39 -4.10 34.50 4.07
CA SER A 39 -2.83 35.18 3.76
C SER A 39 -1.75 34.20 3.30
N ALA A 40 -0.88 34.66 2.39
CA ALA A 40 0.36 33.95 2.08
C ALA A 40 1.42 34.24 3.15
N LYS A 41 2.06 33.18 3.65
CA LYS A 41 3.24 33.26 4.51
C LYS A 41 4.43 32.59 3.85
N THR A 42 5.62 32.90 4.35
CA THR A 42 6.88 32.33 3.84
C THR A 42 7.34 31.20 4.73
N GLY A 43 7.64 30.05 4.13
CA GLY A 43 8.33 28.91 4.74
C GLY A 43 9.64 28.63 4.02
N VAL A 44 10.32 27.56 4.44
CA VAL A 44 11.49 27.03 3.73
C VAL A 44 11.40 25.52 3.55
N PHE A 45 11.94 25.04 2.43
CA PHE A 45 12.15 23.63 2.14
C PHE A 45 13.51 23.47 1.45
N ASP A 46 14.35 22.60 2.01
CA ASP A 46 15.70 22.29 1.51
C ASP A 46 16.53 23.53 1.13
N GLY A 47 16.53 24.55 2.00
CA GLY A 47 17.29 25.79 1.79
C GLY A 47 16.56 26.86 0.97
N ASN A 48 15.51 26.49 0.24
CA ASN A 48 14.76 27.39 -0.64
C ASN A 48 13.53 27.97 0.07
N SER A 49 13.21 29.23 -0.22
CA SER A 49 11.97 29.84 0.26
C SER A 49 10.77 29.31 -0.52
N LEU A 50 9.65 29.10 0.18
CA LEU A 50 8.36 28.78 -0.41
C LEU A 50 7.28 29.68 0.17
N ALA A 51 6.18 29.82 -0.55
CA ALA A 51 4.97 30.45 -0.05
C ALA A 51 3.95 29.37 0.35
N TYR A 52 3.20 29.59 1.42
CA TYR A 52 2.12 28.70 1.84
C TYR A 52 0.93 29.53 2.31
N LEU A 53 -0.28 28.98 2.18
CA LEU A 53 -1.47 29.62 2.71
C LEU A 53 -1.53 29.38 4.21
N ASP A 54 -1.60 30.46 4.95
CA ASP A 54 -2.11 30.44 6.30
C ASP A 54 -3.58 30.76 6.25
N LEU A 55 -4.41 29.73 6.38
CA LEU A 55 -5.87 29.88 6.43
C LEU A 55 -6.36 30.44 7.79
N ASN A 56 -5.42 30.85 8.68
CA ASN A 56 -5.65 31.08 10.12
C ASN A 56 -5.72 32.56 10.52
N ALA A 57 -5.95 33.54 9.65
CA ALA A 57 -5.88 34.92 10.15
C ALA A 57 -7.11 35.35 10.96
N CYS A 58 -7.72 34.47 11.74
CA CYS A 58 -8.65 34.89 12.77
C CYS A 58 -7.86 35.60 13.88
N GLY A 59 -7.97 36.93 13.97
CA GLY A 59 -7.22 37.79 14.90
C GLY A 59 -7.11 37.28 16.34
N THR A 60 -8.03 37.66 17.23
CA THR A 60 -7.97 37.32 18.67
C THR A 60 -9.10 36.39 19.14
N ASP A 61 -9.90 35.81 18.23
CA ASP A 61 -11.00 34.91 18.62
C ASP A 61 -10.46 33.48 18.87
N PRO A 62 -10.48 32.98 20.12
CA PRO A 62 -9.96 31.65 20.48
C PRO A 62 -10.80 30.47 19.94
N ARG A 63 -11.92 30.72 19.26
CA ARG A 63 -12.78 29.69 18.65
C ARG A 63 -12.50 29.48 17.16
N CYS A 64 -11.73 30.38 16.55
CA CYS A 64 -11.38 30.35 15.14
C CYS A 64 -9.93 29.85 15.03
N THR A 65 -9.78 28.54 15.21
CA THR A 65 -8.48 27.88 15.17
C THR A 65 -8.39 27.05 13.90
N ASN A 66 -7.41 27.32 13.03
CA ASN A 66 -6.95 26.40 11.98
C ASN A 66 -6.46 25.04 12.49
N GLU A 67 -6.43 24.89 13.80
CA GLU A 67 -6.20 23.61 14.43
C GLU A 67 -7.33 22.66 14.07
N LEU A 68 -6.99 21.71 13.23
CA LEU A 68 -7.86 20.63 12.83
C LEU A 68 -8.16 19.76 14.06
N THR A 69 -9.41 19.32 14.20
CA THR A 69 -9.77 18.42 15.30
C THR A 69 -9.12 17.07 15.14
N THR A 70 -8.73 16.46 16.25
CA THR A 70 -8.34 15.04 16.30
C THR A 70 -9.48 14.21 16.90
N PRO A 71 -9.93 13.13 16.25
CA PRO A 71 -9.47 12.64 14.95
C PRO A 71 -9.83 13.60 13.80
N LEU A 72 -9.00 13.60 12.75
CA LEU A 72 -9.25 14.39 11.54
C LEU A 72 -10.50 13.85 10.84
N ASN A 73 -11.59 14.60 10.86
CA ASN A 73 -12.87 14.19 10.28
C ASN A 73 -12.93 14.49 8.78
N LEU A 74 -13.60 13.62 8.04
CA LEU A 74 -13.93 13.79 6.62
C LEU A 74 -15.41 14.11 6.49
N LEU A 75 -15.72 15.12 5.68
CA LEU A 75 -17.09 15.38 5.24
C LEU A 75 -17.27 14.88 3.80
N ASP A 76 -18.50 14.91 3.30
CA ASP A 76 -18.79 14.50 1.93
C ASP A 76 -19.05 15.71 1.03
N VAL A 77 -18.70 15.54 -0.25
CA VAL A 77 -19.10 16.40 -1.37
C VAL A 77 -19.65 15.53 -2.49
N TYR A 78 -20.78 15.93 -3.04
CA TYR A 78 -21.48 15.23 -4.11
C TYR A 78 -21.34 15.99 -5.42
N GLU A 79 -20.81 15.32 -6.44
CA GLU A 79 -20.72 15.80 -7.80
C GLU A 79 -21.65 15.00 -8.70
N PHE A 80 -22.20 15.62 -9.73
CA PHE A 80 -23.25 15.02 -10.55
C PHE A 80 -22.73 14.69 -11.93
N VAL A 81 -22.99 13.46 -12.37
CA VAL A 81 -22.62 12.96 -13.70
C VAL A 81 -23.79 12.26 -14.35
N PHE A 82 -23.86 12.30 -15.68
CA PHE A 82 -24.79 11.47 -16.44
C PHE A 82 -24.33 10.01 -16.47
N SER A 83 -25.17 9.11 -16.99
CA SER A 83 -24.88 7.67 -17.05
C SER A 83 -23.63 7.31 -17.88
N ASN A 84 -23.19 8.21 -18.76
CA ASN A 84 -21.95 8.11 -19.52
C ASN A 84 -20.73 8.73 -18.79
N ASN A 85 -20.86 9.09 -17.52
CA ASN A 85 -19.84 9.70 -16.66
C ASN A 85 -19.45 11.15 -17.05
N ASN A 86 -20.15 11.79 -17.99
CA ASN A 86 -19.95 13.21 -18.28
C ASN A 86 -20.51 14.09 -17.15
N PRO A 87 -19.84 15.18 -16.77
CA PRO A 87 -20.32 16.08 -15.73
C PRO A 87 -21.61 16.80 -16.15
N VAL A 88 -22.52 17.00 -15.20
CA VAL A 88 -23.73 17.81 -15.40
C VAL A 88 -23.34 19.29 -15.37
N LEU A 89 -23.16 19.89 -16.54
CA LEU A 89 -22.73 21.29 -16.66
C LEU A 89 -23.69 22.24 -15.92
N GLY A 90 -23.11 23.16 -15.14
CA GLY A 90 -23.84 24.15 -14.35
C GLY A 90 -24.39 23.64 -13.01
N GLN A 91 -24.32 22.33 -12.72
CA GLN A 91 -24.64 21.82 -11.38
C GLN A 91 -23.52 22.21 -10.41
N PHE A 92 -23.88 22.89 -9.32
CA PHE A 92 -22.94 23.10 -8.22
C PHE A 92 -22.80 21.81 -7.40
N PRO A 93 -21.59 21.48 -6.92
CA PRO A 93 -21.42 20.37 -6.00
C PRO A 93 -22.25 20.61 -4.74
N ILE A 94 -22.72 19.52 -4.13
CA ILE A 94 -23.54 19.57 -2.92
C ILE A 94 -22.68 19.12 -1.75
N PHE A 95 -22.53 19.98 -0.75
CA PHE A 95 -21.75 19.71 0.44
C PHE A 95 -22.68 19.12 1.51
N ASN A 96 -22.21 18.09 2.21
CA ASN A 96 -22.93 17.60 3.38
C ASN A 96 -22.59 18.50 4.59
N PRO A 97 -23.58 18.91 5.41
CA PRO A 97 -23.29 19.53 6.70
C PRO A 97 -22.56 18.56 7.63
N PRO A 98 -21.68 19.07 8.52
CA PRO A 98 -21.17 18.28 9.64
C PRO A 98 -22.32 17.86 10.56
N GLY A 99 -22.14 16.74 11.27
CA GLY A 99 -23.08 16.33 12.31
C GLY A 99 -23.26 17.38 13.43
N PRO A 100 -24.31 17.28 14.26
CA PRO A 100 -24.64 18.29 15.28
C PRO A 100 -23.51 18.58 16.28
N THR A 101 -22.66 17.59 16.54
CA THR A 101 -21.52 17.66 17.46
C THR A 101 -20.17 17.74 16.74
N GLU A 102 -20.17 17.68 15.41
CA GLU A 102 -18.95 17.68 14.60
C GLU A 102 -18.56 19.11 14.23
N LYS A 103 -17.24 19.36 14.24
CA LYS A 103 -16.70 20.60 13.70
C LYS A 103 -16.67 20.54 12.17
N GLU A 104 -16.70 21.72 11.56
CA GLU A 104 -16.48 21.83 10.12
C GLU A 104 -15.10 21.27 9.74
N SER A 105 -15.04 20.51 8.65
CA SER A 105 -13.78 20.03 8.08
C SER A 105 -13.63 20.56 6.66
N PRO A 106 -12.46 21.11 6.30
CA PRO A 106 -12.21 21.47 4.91
C PRO A 106 -12.00 20.24 4.03
N PHE A 107 -11.81 19.05 4.59
CA PHE A 107 -11.49 17.84 3.83
C PHE A 107 -12.75 17.06 3.46
N ARG A 108 -13.00 16.92 2.15
CA ARG A 108 -14.23 16.35 1.63
C ARG A 108 -13.97 15.17 0.70
N ARG A 109 -14.61 14.03 0.96
CA ARG A 109 -14.63 12.88 0.06
C ARG A 109 -15.61 13.13 -1.07
N ILE A 110 -15.18 12.87 -2.29
CA ILE A 110 -16.04 12.99 -3.47
C ILE A 110 -16.96 11.77 -3.56
N HIS A 111 -18.24 12.01 -3.82
CA HIS A 111 -19.21 11.02 -4.23
C HIS A 111 -19.82 11.44 -5.56
N LYS A 112 -19.89 10.52 -6.52
CA LYS A 112 -20.54 10.78 -7.81
C LYS A 112 -22.00 10.35 -7.73
N VAL A 113 -22.90 11.29 -7.98
CA VAL A 113 -24.34 11.04 -8.13
C VAL A 113 -24.64 10.84 -9.60
N ILE A 114 -25.05 9.63 -9.97
CA ILE A 114 -25.37 9.27 -11.35
C ILE A 114 -26.84 9.61 -11.62
N VAL A 115 -27.07 10.55 -12.53
CA VAL A 115 -28.39 11.07 -12.86
C VAL A 115 -28.84 10.70 -14.28
N PRO A 116 -30.15 10.65 -14.56
CA PRO A 116 -30.65 10.42 -15.90
C PRO A 116 -30.36 11.60 -16.83
N ASP A 117 -30.34 11.36 -18.14
CA ASP A 117 -30.08 12.40 -19.17
C ASP A 117 -31.12 13.52 -19.18
N THR A 118 -32.28 13.30 -18.55
CA THR A 118 -33.34 14.30 -18.38
C THR A 118 -33.15 15.21 -17.16
N TYR A 119 -32.14 14.95 -16.33
CA TYR A 119 -31.85 15.73 -15.12
C TYR A 119 -31.46 17.17 -15.47
N GLN A 120 -32.02 18.13 -14.73
CA GLN A 120 -31.68 19.54 -14.87
C GLN A 120 -30.79 19.99 -13.71
N ALA A 121 -29.72 20.69 -14.05
CA ALA A 121 -28.76 21.22 -13.07
C ALA A 121 -29.45 22.08 -11.99
N ASN A 122 -28.96 21.94 -10.75
CA ASN A 122 -29.42 22.64 -9.56
C ASN A 122 -30.90 22.42 -9.23
N THR A 123 -31.50 21.30 -9.65
CA THR A 123 -32.81 20.86 -9.13
C THR A 123 -32.70 20.16 -7.79
N ILE A 124 -31.61 19.43 -7.55
CA ILE A 124 -31.20 18.92 -6.23
C ILE A 124 -30.14 19.85 -5.63
N ARG A 125 -30.31 20.21 -4.34
CA ARG A 125 -29.47 21.22 -3.65
C ARG A 125 -29.14 20.87 -2.19
N SER A 126 -29.43 19.66 -1.74
CA SER A 126 -29.07 19.19 -0.40
C SER A 126 -28.74 17.70 -0.41
N SER A 127 -27.98 17.24 0.59
CA SER A 127 -27.70 15.81 0.77
C SER A 127 -28.98 15.01 1.10
N GLU A 128 -29.97 15.65 1.74
CA GLU A 128 -31.28 15.07 1.98
C GLU A 128 -32.06 14.85 0.68
N ASP A 129 -32.06 15.83 -0.24
CA ASP A 129 -32.68 15.69 -1.56
C ASP A 129 -31.99 14.59 -2.39
N ILE A 130 -30.66 14.45 -2.27
CA ILE A 130 -29.92 13.34 -2.89
C ILE A 130 -30.42 12.01 -2.34
N ALA A 131 -30.52 11.86 -1.02
CA ALA A 131 -31.01 10.63 -0.41
C ALA A 131 -32.47 10.31 -0.82
N ALA A 132 -33.32 11.33 -0.93
CA ALA A 132 -34.70 11.20 -1.38
C ALA A 132 -34.83 10.85 -2.88
N SER A 133 -33.86 11.24 -3.70
CA SER A 133 -33.88 10.99 -5.16
C SER A 133 -33.71 9.53 -5.56
N GLN A 134 -33.15 8.69 -4.67
CA GLN A 134 -32.76 7.30 -4.94
C GLN A 134 -31.78 7.14 -6.13
N PHE A 135 -31.09 8.20 -6.54
CA PHE A 135 -30.05 8.11 -7.55
C PHE A 135 -28.89 7.23 -7.06
N ARG A 136 -28.22 6.56 -8.01
CA ARG A 136 -27.05 5.75 -7.70
C ARG A 136 -25.91 6.68 -7.30
N ILE A 137 -25.26 6.38 -6.18
CA ILE A 137 -24.14 7.12 -5.64
C ILE A 137 -22.92 6.22 -5.64
N GLU A 138 -21.81 6.70 -6.20
CA GLU A 138 -20.53 6.00 -6.20
C GLU A 138 -19.53 6.79 -5.38
N ALA A 139 -19.03 6.17 -4.30
CA ALA A 139 -17.99 6.77 -3.48
C ALA A 139 -16.65 6.75 -4.23
N SER A 140 -15.96 7.89 -4.24
CA SER A 140 -14.58 7.98 -4.71
C SER A 140 -13.59 7.70 -3.58
N THR A 141 -12.40 7.25 -3.94
CA THR A 141 -11.23 7.22 -3.04
C THR A 141 -10.53 8.59 -2.95
N GLN A 142 -11.02 9.60 -3.66
CA GLN A 142 -10.45 10.93 -3.65
C GLN A 142 -11.01 11.78 -2.51
N VAL A 143 -10.11 12.50 -1.85
CA VAL A 143 -10.41 13.54 -0.87
C VAL A 143 -9.84 14.87 -1.36
N LEU A 144 -10.63 15.93 -1.28
CA LEU A 144 -10.26 17.29 -1.66
C LEU A 144 -10.17 18.19 -0.43
N ASN A 145 -9.32 19.21 -0.51
CA ASN A 145 -9.20 20.30 0.46
C ASN A 145 -10.05 21.48 -0.02
N LEU A 146 -11.28 21.57 0.49
CA LEU A 146 -12.32 22.50 0.08
C LEU A 146 -12.79 23.36 1.27
N PRO A 147 -11.93 24.22 1.87
CA PRO A 147 -12.35 25.09 2.96
C PRO A 147 -13.47 26.03 2.53
N LEU A 148 -14.49 26.12 3.37
CA LEU A 148 -15.58 27.07 3.21
C LEU A 148 -15.13 28.48 3.57
N VAL A 149 -15.52 29.45 2.74
CA VAL A 149 -15.14 30.86 2.91
C VAL A 149 -16.37 31.77 2.96
N SER A 150 -16.22 32.91 3.63
CA SER A 150 -17.27 33.92 3.68
C SER A 150 -17.34 34.72 2.37
N LYS A 151 -18.51 35.32 2.09
CA LYS A 151 -18.74 36.18 0.92
C LYS A 151 -18.18 37.60 1.08
N THR A 152 -17.53 37.90 2.21
CA THR A 152 -17.10 39.26 2.59
C THR A 152 -15.58 39.33 2.65
N GLY A 153 -15.04 40.43 2.14
CA GLY A 153 -13.59 40.67 2.06
C GLY A 153 -13.01 40.30 0.70
N ASP A 154 -11.86 40.90 0.40
CA ASP A 154 -11.04 40.53 -0.75
C ASP A 154 -9.81 39.76 -0.23
N PRO A 155 -9.50 38.57 -0.79
CA PRO A 155 -8.33 37.83 -0.34
C PRO A 155 -7.05 38.58 -0.71
N THR A 156 -6.07 38.54 0.19
CA THR A 156 -4.74 39.15 -0.06
C THR A 156 -3.90 38.38 -1.08
N VAL A 157 -4.43 37.24 -1.54
CA VAL A 157 -3.84 36.26 -2.45
C VAL A 157 -4.87 35.88 -3.51
N ASN A 158 -4.42 35.55 -4.71
CA ASN A 158 -5.33 35.08 -5.75
C ASN A 158 -5.80 33.65 -5.44
N LEU A 159 -7.11 33.45 -5.25
CA LEU A 159 -7.70 32.17 -4.87
C LEU A 159 -8.81 31.77 -5.85
N LYS A 160 -8.91 30.47 -6.13
CA LYS A 160 -10.00 29.89 -6.93
C LYS A 160 -11.25 29.71 -6.08
N ILE A 161 -12.03 30.77 -5.96
CA ILE A 161 -13.32 30.75 -5.25
C ILE A 161 -14.39 30.12 -6.14
N LYS A 162 -15.06 29.09 -5.64
CA LYS A 162 -16.14 28.36 -6.32
C LYS A 162 -17.42 28.39 -5.49
N GLN A 163 -18.54 28.00 -6.11
CA GLN A 163 -19.85 27.91 -5.50
C GLN A 163 -20.26 26.46 -5.26
N ALA A 164 -20.96 26.20 -4.15
CA ALA A 164 -21.55 24.90 -3.80
C ALA A 164 -22.95 25.11 -3.21
N TRP A 165 -23.75 24.04 -3.19
CA TRP A 165 -24.97 23.98 -2.38
C TRP A 165 -24.70 23.34 -1.03
N LEU A 166 -25.30 23.89 0.02
CA LEU A 166 -25.38 23.26 1.34
C LEU A 166 -26.78 23.54 1.90
N ASN A 167 -27.59 22.50 2.08
CA ASN A 167 -28.96 22.58 2.59
C ASN A 167 -29.80 23.70 1.92
N ASN A 168 -29.86 23.70 0.58
CA ASN A 168 -30.56 24.70 -0.24
C ASN A 168 -30.00 26.13 -0.19
N GLN A 169 -28.88 26.38 0.51
CA GLN A 169 -28.16 27.64 0.47
C GLN A 169 -26.92 27.55 -0.44
N GLU A 170 -26.69 28.63 -1.19
CA GLU A 170 -25.47 28.77 -1.99
C GLU A 170 -24.33 29.32 -1.12
N ILE A 171 -23.25 28.56 -1.04
CA ILE A 171 -22.05 28.84 -0.27
C ILE A 171 -20.83 29.00 -1.18
N GLN A 172 -19.75 29.58 -0.64
CA GLN A 172 -18.47 29.70 -1.32
C GLN A 172 -17.40 28.84 -0.65
N TYR A 173 -16.47 28.32 -1.46
CA TYR A 173 -15.33 27.56 -0.99
C TYR A 173 -14.11 27.84 -1.87
N VAL A 174 -12.92 27.56 -1.35
CA VAL A 174 -11.68 27.58 -2.13
C VAL A 174 -11.31 26.14 -2.47
N ASP A 175 -11.04 25.89 -3.74
CA ASP A 175 -10.54 24.59 -4.19
C ASP A 175 -9.02 24.55 -4.08
N LEU A 176 -8.51 23.82 -3.08
CA LEU A 176 -7.07 23.66 -2.81
C LEU A 176 -6.53 22.30 -3.27
N GLY A 177 -7.30 21.57 -4.09
CA GLY A 177 -6.87 20.32 -4.70
C GLY A 177 -6.96 19.10 -3.79
N SER A 178 -6.30 18.02 -4.21
CA SER A 178 -6.39 16.71 -3.56
C SER A 178 -5.53 16.59 -2.29
N VAL A 179 -5.95 15.70 -1.41
CA VAL A 179 -5.24 15.32 -0.19
C VAL A 179 -4.93 13.82 -0.25
N PRO A 180 -3.70 13.39 0.12
CA PRO A 180 -3.42 11.97 0.22
C PRO A 180 -4.38 11.32 1.21
N PHE A 181 -5.01 10.22 0.80
CA PHE A 181 -6.01 9.54 1.59
C PHE A 181 -5.88 8.01 1.42
N SER A 182 -5.81 7.30 2.55
CA SER A 182 -5.84 5.85 2.59
C SER A 182 -7.28 5.36 2.77
N ALA A 183 -7.87 4.84 1.69
CA ALA A 183 -9.23 4.30 1.72
C ALA A 183 -9.36 3.07 2.64
N SER A 184 -8.32 2.22 2.72
CA SER A 184 -8.35 1.01 3.56
C SER A 184 -8.43 1.33 5.05
N ASN A 185 -7.80 2.43 5.47
CA ASN A 185 -7.69 2.80 6.88
C ASN A 185 -8.56 4.02 7.23
N ASN A 186 -9.26 4.58 6.23
CA ASN A 186 -10.02 5.82 6.33
C ASN A 186 -9.22 6.98 6.95
N GLN A 187 -7.95 7.12 6.55
CA GLN A 187 -7.00 8.06 7.15
C GLN A 187 -6.45 9.06 6.14
N LEU A 188 -6.38 10.32 6.54
CA LEU A 188 -5.71 11.39 5.81
C LEU A 188 -4.19 11.29 6.01
N GLY A 189 -3.44 11.47 4.93
CA GLY A 189 -1.98 11.61 4.99
C GLY A 189 -1.62 12.92 5.69
N VAL A 190 -0.54 12.90 6.46
CA VAL A 190 -0.05 14.05 7.22
C VAL A 190 1.42 14.27 6.91
N GLY A 191 1.78 15.50 6.58
CA GLY A 191 3.18 15.92 6.51
C GLY A 191 3.57 16.74 7.73
N LEU A 192 4.82 17.15 7.81
CA LEU A 192 5.41 17.81 8.98
C LEU A 192 5.78 19.25 8.69
N ILE A 193 5.59 20.11 9.70
CA ILE A 193 6.10 21.47 9.69
C ILE A 193 6.79 21.77 11.02
N TYR A 194 7.95 22.41 10.95
CA TYR A 194 8.77 22.70 12.11
C TYR A 194 8.84 24.21 12.35
N PHE A 195 8.39 24.63 13.52
CA PHE A 195 8.54 26.00 13.99
C PHE A 195 9.69 26.08 14.99
N LEU A 196 10.66 26.94 14.71
CA LEU A 196 11.76 27.18 15.63
C LEU A 196 11.31 28.19 16.70
N ARG A 197 11.64 27.91 17.95
CA ARG A 197 11.22 28.68 19.13
C ARG A 197 12.38 28.85 20.10
N ASN A 198 12.29 29.91 20.89
CA ASN A 198 13.22 30.18 21.97
C ASN A 198 13.04 29.16 23.10
N HIS A 199 13.96 29.13 24.06
CA HIS A 199 13.94 28.19 25.18
C HIS A 199 12.62 28.21 25.97
N ASP A 200 12.09 29.40 26.21
CA ASP A 200 10.77 29.64 26.83
C ASP A 200 9.55 29.40 25.91
N ARG A 201 9.78 28.86 24.70
CA ARG A 201 8.81 28.60 23.62
C ARG A 201 8.23 29.85 22.95
N THR A 202 8.73 31.04 23.27
CA THR A 202 8.38 32.27 22.54
C THR A 202 9.06 32.33 21.17
N ASN A 203 8.75 33.35 20.37
CA ASN A 203 9.40 33.56 19.09
C ASN A 203 10.88 33.90 19.29
N LEU A 204 11.74 33.36 18.42
CA LEU A 204 13.16 33.73 18.38
C LEU A 204 13.32 35.18 17.88
N PRO A 205 14.33 35.94 18.37
CA PRO A 205 14.60 37.29 17.89
C PRO A 205 14.87 37.38 16.38
N SER A 206 15.45 36.32 15.78
CA SER A 206 15.68 36.27 14.33
C SER A 206 14.43 35.98 13.50
N ASN A 207 13.33 35.55 14.14
CA ASN A 207 12.05 35.16 13.55
C ASN A 207 12.21 34.25 12.30
N PRO A 208 12.81 33.06 12.45
CA PRO A 208 13.06 32.17 11.33
C PRO A 208 11.74 31.64 10.73
N ALA A 209 11.73 31.46 9.41
CA ALA A 209 10.62 30.86 8.71
C ALA A 209 10.44 29.38 9.13
N PRO A 210 9.19 28.86 9.17
CA PRO A 210 8.96 27.45 9.43
C PRO A 210 9.53 26.57 8.31
N ILE A 211 9.98 25.37 8.69
CA ILE A 211 10.59 24.40 7.79
C ILE A 211 9.54 23.35 7.42
N PHE A 212 9.35 23.12 6.12
CA PHE A 212 8.49 22.07 5.58
C PHE A 212 9.31 20.81 5.28
N ASP A 213 8.67 19.65 5.38
CA ASP A 213 9.28 18.34 5.09
C ASP A 213 9.06 17.87 3.64
N THR A 214 8.09 18.46 2.94
CA THR A 214 7.62 18.02 1.61
C THR A 214 6.98 19.18 0.84
N LEU A 215 7.10 19.18 -0.49
CA LEU A 215 6.50 20.11 -1.45
C LEU A 215 5.36 19.47 -2.25
N PRO A 216 4.40 20.23 -2.81
CA PRO A 216 3.41 19.68 -3.73
C PRO A 216 4.09 18.98 -4.91
N GLY A 217 3.61 17.77 -5.23
CA GLY A 217 4.27 16.85 -6.17
C GLY A 217 5.19 15.84 -5.49
N ASP A 218 5.62 16.08 -4.25
CA ASP A 218 6.35 15.07 -3.48
C ASP A 218 5.43 13.93 -3.07
N LEU A 219 6.08 12.80 -2.90
CA LEU A 219 5.45 11.52 -2.70
C LEU A 219 4.54 11.43 -1.47
N LEU A 220 4.93 12.17 -0.42
CA LEU A 220 4.30 12.21 0.90
C LEU A 220 3.70 13.59 1.22
N TYR A 221 3.61 14.47 0.21
CA TYR A 221 3.07 15.81 0.43
C TYR A 221 1.62 15.74 0.92
N SER A 222 1.34 16.42 2.02
CA SER A 222 -0.01 16.67 2.47
C SER A 222 -0.16 18.14 2.88
N PRO A 223 -1.24 18.84 2.48
CA PRO A 223 -1.51 20.16 3.03
C PRO A 223 -1.83 20.12 4.54
N ILE A 224 -2.13 18.93 5.09
CA ILE A 224 -2.29 18.72 6.54
C ILE A 224 -0.90 18.58 7.15
N ARG A 225 -0.56 19.52 8.03
CA ARG A 225 0.73 19.58 8.71
C ARG A 225 0.61 19.31 10.19
N GLN A 226 1.25 18.27 10.68
CA GLN A 226 1.53 18.13 12.11
C GLN A 226 2.63 19.12 12.49
N VAL A 227 2.34 19.91 13.50
CA VAL A 227 3.25 20.96 13.97
C VAL A 227 4.22 20.37 14.99
N PHE A 228 5.49 20.45 14.64
CA PHE A 228 6.59 20.25 15.57
C PHE A 228 7.19 21.59 15.96
N ARG A 229 7.69 21.65 17.19
CA ARG A 229 8.40 22.80 17.72
C ARG A 229 9.86 22.41 17.96
N ALA A 230 10.78 23.12 17.33
CA ALA A 230 12.20 22.99 17.62
C ALA A 230 12.61 24.11 18.59
N VAL A 231 12.78 23.75 19.85
CA VAL A 231 13.04 24.67 20.98
C VAL A 231 14.55 24.81 21.18
N SER A 232 15.06 26.03 21.22
CA SER A 232 16.46 26.28 21.57
C SER A 232 16.79 25.81 22.99
N GLU A 233 17.92 25.14 23.16
CA GLU A 233 18.39 24.73 24.49
C GLU A 233 18.77 25.93 25.37
N ASN A 234 19.16 27.05 24.76
CA ASN A 234 19.51 28.28 25.46
C ASN A 234 18.54 29.43 25.14
N GLN A 235 18.32 30.32 26.11
CA GLN A 235 17.56 31.56 25.88
C GLN A 235 18.34 32.49 24.95
N ILE A 236 17.73 32.86 23.83
CA ILE A 236 18.31 33.75 22.83
C ILE A 236 17.67 35.12 22.96
N VAL A 237 18.48 36.17 23.11
CA VAL A 237 18.02 37.55 23.34
C VAL A 237 18.32 38.52 22.19
N THR A 238 19.23 38.16 21.28
CA THR A 238 19.65 38.99 20.13
C THR A 238 19.74 38.15 18.86
N PRO A 239 19.41 38.70 17.67
CA PRO A 239 19.51 37.98 16.39
C PRO A 239 20.92 37.46 16.04
N GLU A 240 21.98 38.16 16.48
CA GLU A 240 23.38 37.79 16.20
C GLU A 240 23.82 36.54 16.96
N GLY A 241 23.19 36.26 18.10
CA GLY A 241 23.46 35.09 18.95
C GLY A 241 22.55 33.91 18.66
N ASP A 242 21.73 33.98 17.60
CA ASP A 242 20.75 32.94 17.27
C ASP A 242 21.40 31.81 16.46
N PRO A 243 21.63 30.62 17.05
CA PRO A 243 22.22 29.48 16.36
C PRO A 243 21.29 28.90 15.29
N THR A 244 20.02 29.30 15.24
CA THR A 244 19.05 28.76 14.28
C THR A 244 19.01 29.53 12.97
N ARG A 245 19.70 30.67 12.86
CA ARG A 245 19.65 31.56 11.68
C ARG A 245 20.05 30.88 10.37
N GLY A 246 20.89 29.85 10.44
CA GLY A 246 21.35 29.07 9.28
C GLY A 246 20.48 27.86 8.94
N ILE A 247 19.51 27.49 9.77
CA ILE A 247 18.74 26.26 9.60
C ILE A 247 17.58 26.52 8.64
N ARG A 248 17.64 25.94 7.43
CA ARG A 248 16.66 26.14 6.36
C ARG A 248 16.15 24.85 5.72
N SER A 249 16.56 23.71 6.24
CA SER A 249 16.16 22.38 5.79
C SER A 249 15.91 21.47 6.99
N GLN A 250 15.11 20.43 6.78
CA GLN A 250 14.90 19.39 7.81
C GLN A 250 16.22 18.71 8.18
N LYS A 251 17.11 18.51 7.20
CA LYS A 251 18.43 17.91 7.42
C LYS A 251 19.27 18.74 8.39
N GLU A 252 19.37 20.05 8.17
CA GLU A 252 20.09 20.96 9.08
C GLU A 252 19.42 21.03 10.45
N LEU A 253 18.08 21.00 10.49
CA LEU A 253 17.33 21.00 11.74
C LEU A 253 17.69 19.77 12.58
N LEU A 254 17.66 18.58 11.98
CA LEU A 254 17.99 17.33 12.65
C LEU A 254 19.47 17.29 13.06
N GLN A 255 20.38 17.88 12.27
CA GLN A 255 21.77 18.05 12.67
C GLN A 255 21.91 18.93 13.93
N ALA A 256 21.20 20.07 13.98
CA ALA A 256 21.19 20.93 15.15
C ALA A 256 20.58 20.24 16.39
N VAL A 257 19.56 19.41 16.20
CA VAL A 257 19.01 18.57 17.27
C VAL A 257 20.04 17.55 17.77
N ASN A 258 20.71 16.84 16.87
CA ASN A 258 21.73 15.85 17.23
C ASN A 258 22.95 16.47 17.92
N GLN A 259 23.24 17.75 17.64
CA GLN A 259 24.31 18.51 18.29
C GLN A 259 23.88 19.10 19.65
N GLY A 260 22.63 18.89 20.08
CA GLY A 260 22.10 19.43 21.34
C GLY A 260 21.92 20.96 21.31
N VAL A 261 21.74 21.55 20.13
CA VAL A 261 21.44 22.98 19.98
C VAL A 261 19.93 23.22 20.12
N LEU A 262 19.14 22.28 19.60
CA LEU A 262 17.68 22.32 19.59
C LEU A 262 17.11 21.03 20.19
N ARG A 263 15.93 21.13 20.81
CA ARG A 263 15.09 20.00 21.19
C ARG A 263 13.81 20.01 20.39
N LEU A 264 13.47 18.86 19.82
CA LEU A 264 12.25 18.68 19.08
C LEU A 264 11.09 18.29 20.03
N GLU A 265 10.00 19.05 20.01
CA GLU A 265 8.75 18.78 20.74
C GLU A 265 7.63 18.52 19.73
N ASP A 266 6.94 17.38 19.86
CA ASP A 266 5.66 17.17 19.19
C ASP A 266 4.57 17.99 19.91
N THR A 267 3.81 18.78 19.16
CA THR A 267 2.73 19.58 19.75
C THR A 267 1.40 18.83 19.81
N GLY A 268 1.25 17.75 19.04
CA GLY A 268 -0.02 17.05 18.83
C GLY A 268 -1.06 17.85 18.04
N ARG A 269 -0.67 18.99 17.46
CA ARG A 269 -1.57 19.92 16.75
C ARG A 269 -1.40 19.78 15.24
N PHE A 270 -2.52 19.85 14.52
CA PHE A 270 -2.58 19.70 13.07
C PHE A 270 -3.17 20.95 12.43
N PHE A 271 -2.60 21.41 11.34
CA PHE A 271 -3.02 22.61 10.64
C PHE A 271 -3.12 22.37 9.13
N ASN A 272 -4.01 23.10 8.47
CA ASN A 272 -4.09 23.13 7.01
C ASN A 272 -3.14 24.22 6.48
N TYR A 273 -1.94 23.83 6.05
CA TYR A 273 -0.92 24.70 5.45
C TYR A 273 -0.57 24.22 4.04
N PRO A 274 -1.47 24.43 3.06
CA PRO A 274 -1.17 24.11 1.67
C PRO A 274 -0.08 25.04 1.16
N ILE A 275 0.93 24.45 0.52
CA ILE A 275 1.99 25.21 -0.14
C ILE A 275 1.41 25.83 -1.41
N LEU A 276 1.67 27.13 -1.59
CA LEU A 276 1.30 27.84 -2.79
C LEU A 276 2.23 27.42 -3.93
N THR A 277 1.65 26.84 -4.98
CA THR A 277 2.33 26.62 -6.26
C THR A 277 1.68 27.49 -7.32
N ASP A 278 2.34 27.63 -8.47
CA ASP A 278 1.77 28.29 -9.65
C ASP A 278 0.43 27.66 -10.10
N ALA A 279 0.07 26.45 -9.62
CA ALA A 279 -1.23 25.81 -9.84
C ALA A 279 -2.41 26.49 -9.12
N LEU A 280 -2.15 27.41 -8.19
CA LEU A 280 -3.18 28.27 -7.56
C LEU A 280 -3.32 29.65 -8.27
N LEU A 281 -2.55 29.88 -9.33
CA LEU A 281 -2.65 30.99 -10.29
C LEU A 281 -3.20 30.44 -11.64
N PRO A 282 -3.82 31.28 -12.51
CA PRO A 282 -4.67 30.79 -13.60
C PRO A 282 -3.97 29.79 -14.54
N GLU A 283 -4.73 28.76 -14.93
CA GLU A 283 -4.40 27.59 -15.73
C GLU A 283 -3.06 27.65 -16.50
N GLN A 284 -2.11 26.81 -16.07
CA GLN A 284 -1.37 26.02 -17.04
C GLN A 284 -1.89 24.59 -16.94
N ASN A 285 -2.44 24.07 -18.04
CA ASN A 285 -2.83 22.67 -18.23
C ASN A 285 -1.90 21.73 -17.45
N THR A 286 -2.35 21.24 -16.30
CA THR A 286 -1.64 20.16 -15.60
C THR A 286 -2.07 18.88 -16.29
N GLU A 287 -1.27 18.47 -17.27
CA GLU A 287 -1.36 17.16 -17.89
C GLU A 287 -1.32 16.08 -16.78
N ILE A 288 -2.46 15.39 -16.59
CA ILE A 288 -2.56 14.23 -15.70
C ILE A 288 -2.32 12.99 -16.55
N TYR A 289 -1.50 12.07 -16.06
CA TYR A 289 -1.26 10.81 -16.73
C TYR A 289 -1.75 9.64 -15.88
N GLY A 290 -2.59 8.80 -16.45
CA GLY A 290 -3.00 7.54 -15.86
C GLY A 290 -1.97 6.46 -16.13
N LEU A 291 -1.60 5.70 -15.10
CA LEU A 291 -0.83 4.46 -15.22
C LEU A 291 -1.80 3.30 -15.42
N TYR A 292 -1.75 2.67 -16.58
CA TYR A 292 -2.55 1.51 -16.94
C TYR A 292 -1.72 0.24 -16.85
N LEU A 293 -2.33 -0.85 -16.40
CA LEU A 293 -1.77 -2.19 -16.52
C LEU A 293 -2.42 -2.87 -17.72
N ASN A 294 -1.61 -3.25 -18.71
CA ASN A 294 -2.11 -3.74 -20.00
C ASN A 294 -2.14 -5.27 -20.11
N ALA A 295 -1.25 -5.96 -19.39
CA ALA A 295 -1.16 -7.41 -19.42
C ALA A 295 -0.52 -7.94 -18.12
N LEU A 296 -1.09 -9.03 -17.61
CA LEU A 296 -0.49 -9.87 -16.57
C LEU A 296 -0.26 -11.26 -17.20
N GLN A 297 0.94 -11.81 -17.06
CA GLN A 297 1.26 -13.15 -17.51
C GLN A 297 1.75 -13.99 -16.33
N GLU A 298 1.08 -15.13 -16.12
CA GLU A 298 1.47 -16.23 -15.25
C GLU A 298 1.79 -15.90 -13.78
N LEU A 299 1.29 -14.78 -13.23
CA LEU A 299 1.52 -14.49 -11.82
C LEU A 299 0.92 -15.59 -10.93
N PRO A 300 1.71 -16.22 -10.04
CA PRO A 300 1.17 -17.22 -9.12
C PRO A 300 0.21 -16.54 -8.14
N PRO A 301 -0.78 -17.25 -7.59
CA PRO A 301 -1.55 -16.72 -6.47
C PRO A 301 -0.62 -16.48 -5.29
N PRO A 302 -0.72 -15.32 -4.60
CA PRO A 302 0.07 -15.07 -3.42
C PRO A 302 -0.32 -16.04 -2.29
N PRO A 303 0.59 -16.31 -1.33
CA PRO A 303 0.25 -17.06 -0.11
C PRO A 303 -0.95 -16.46 0.63
N PRO A 304 -1.71 -17.24 1.43
CA PRO A 304 -2.97 -16.78 2.02
C PRO A 304 -2.90 -15.52 2.90
N ASP A 305 -1.74 -15.24 3.48
CA ASP A 305 -1.45 -14.08 4.32
C ASP A 305 -0.67 -12.97 3.59
N ALA A 306 -0.52 -13.10 2.26
CA ALA A 306 0.28 -12.21 1.44
C ALA A 306 -0.51 -11.60 0.29
N HIS A 307 0.03 -10.52 -0.27
CA HIS A 307 -0.49 -9.84 -1.45
C HIS A 307 0.65 -9.28 -2.29
N TYR A 308 0.38 -8.96 -3.56
CA TYR A 308 1.31 -8.19 -4.37
C TYR A 308 1.16 -6.70 -4.10
N ALA A 309 2.27 -6.00 -4.14
CA ALA A 309 2.30 -4.54 -4.08
C ALA A 309 3.11 -3.99 -5.24
N LEU A 310 2.49 -3.12 -6.04
CA LEU A 310 3.14 -2.36 -7.10
C LEU A 310 3.65 -1.04 -6.51
N TRP A 311 4.93 -0.75 -6.74
CA TRP A 311 5.58 0.45 -6.26
C TRP A 311 6.24 1.22 -7.39
N THR A 312 6.38 2.52 -7.19
CA THR A 312 7.32 3.35 -7.93
C THR A 312 8.43 3.85 -7.00
N SER A 313 9.59 4.18 -7.57
CA SER A 313 10.65 4.89 -6.85
C SER A 313 11.26 6.01 -7.67
N ASN A 314 11.84 6.99 -6.99
CA ASN A 314 12.62 8.04 -7.64
C ASN A 314 14.12 7.70 -7.69
N LYS A 315 14.95 8.60 -8.23
CA LYS A 315 16.40 8.42 -8.33
C LYS A 315 17.12 8.31 -6.97
N LYS A 316 16.46 8.75 -5.88
CA LYS A 316 16.95 8.64 -4.50
C LYS A 316 16.52 7.33 -3.82
N GLN A 317 15.80 6.45 -4.52
CA GLN A 317 15.24 5.20 -3.98
C GLN A 317 14.19 5.42 -2.88
N GLU A 318 13.46 6.54 -2.94
CA GLU A 318 12.26 6.74 -2.14
C GLU A 318 11.08 6.07 -2.85
N TYR A 319 10.31 5.25 -2.13
CA TYR A 319 9.26 4.40 -2.71
C TYR A 319 7.84 4.88 -2.39
N ARG A 320 6.93 4.75 -3.36
CA ARG A 320 5.47 4.90 -3.17
C ARG A 320 4.74 3.68 -3.63
N LEU A 321 3.82 3.26 -2.78
CA LEU A 321 2.83 2.26 -3.12
C LEU A 321 1.83 2.83 -4.12
N LEU A 322 1.65 2.13 -5.25
CA LEU A 322 0.67 2.48 -6.27
C LEU A 322 -0.60 1.63 -6.15
N LEU A 323 -0.43 0.33 -5.96
CA LEU A 323 -1.53 -0.63 -5.93
C LEU A 323 -1.19 -1.84 -5.05
N ARG A 324 -2.17 -2.33 -4.31
CA ARG A 324 -2.17 -3.67 -3.71
C ARG A 324 -3.16 -4.56 -4.44
N PHE A 325 -2.75 -5.78 -4.75
CA PHE A 325 -3.58 -6.67 -5.56
C PHE A 325 -3.26 -8.13 -5.29
N HIS A 326 -4.21 -8.99 -5.60
CA HIS A 326 -3.96 -10.40 -5.87
C HIS A 326 -3.94 -10.62 -7.38
N ALA A 327 -3.37 -11.73 -7.81
CA ALA A 327 -3.43 -12.14 -9.20
C ALA A 327 -3.60 -13.65 -9.29
N THR A 328 -4.38 -14.08 -10.28
CA THR A 328 -4.52 -15.50 -10.61
C THR A 328 -4.36 -15.63 -12.12
N GLY A 329 -3.22 -16.14 -12.57
CA GLY A 329 -2.89 -16.22 -13.99
C GLY A 329 -2.77 -14.82 -14.61
N SER A 330 -3.70 -14.48 -15.50
CA SER A 330 -3.75 -13.18 -16.20
C SER A 330 -4.77 -12.20 -15.63
N THR A 331 -5.47 -12.56 -14.55
CA THR A 331 -6.52 -11.72 -13.95
C THR A 331 -5.98 -10.96 -12.75
N LEU A 332 -6.15 -9.63 -12.77
CA LEU A 332 -5.91 -8.76 -11.62
C LEU A 332 -7.11 -8.79 -10.69
N LEU A 333 -6.87 -8.99 -9.40
CA LEU A 333 -7.89 -9.05 -8.35
C LEU A 333 -7.57 -8.02 -7.26
N ASP A 334 -8.58 -7.48 -6.61
CA ASP A 334 -8.37 -6.74 -5.35
C ASP A 334 -8.10 -7.70 -4.17
N LEU A 335 -7.88 -7.12 -2.99
CA LEU A 335 -7.61 -7.88 -1.76
C LEU A 335 -8.84 -8.66 -1.26
N GLN A 336 -10.02 -8.42 -1.81
CA GLN A 336 -11.26 -9.18 -1.57
C GLN A 336 -11.50 -10.24 -2.67
N ASN A 337 -10.50 -10.50 -3.51
CA ASN A 337 -10.52 -11.42 -4.64
C ASN A 337 -11.58 -11.07 -5.72
N GLN A 338 -11.97 -9.81 -5.84
CA GLN A 338 -12.85 -9.37 -6.92
C GLN A 338 -12.02 -8.93 -8.13
N PRO A 339 -12.42 -9.30 -9.37
CA PRO A 339 -11.76 -8.84 -10.58
C PRO A 339 -11.70 -7.33 -10.70
N GLN A 340 -10.51 -6.81 -11.02
CA GLN A 340 -10.26 -5.39 -11.26
C GLN A 340 -10.10 -5.14 -12.76
N SER A 341 -10.70 -4.06 -13.27
CA SER A 341 -10.58 -3.73 -14.69
C SER A 341 -9.19 -3.20 -15.02
N LEU A 342 -8.58 -3.75 -16.06
CA LEU A 342 -7.34 -3.23 -16.66
C LEU A 342 -7.59 -2.03 -17.60
N SER A 343 -8.85 -1.66 -17.81
CA SER A 343 -9.24 -0.52 -18.67
C SER A 343 -9.16 0.83 -17.97
N GLU A 344 -8.99 0.85 -16.65
CA GLU A 344 -8.90 2.06 -15.83
C GLU A 344 -7.46 2.23 -15.32
N PRO A 345 -6.99 3.47 -15.07
CA PRO A 345 -5.67 3.68 -14.55
C PRO A 345 -5.62 3.27 -13.07
N VAL A 346 -4.61 2.47 -12.71
CA VAL A 346 -4.37 2.03 -11.33
C VAL A 346 -3.80 3.13 -10.46
N PHE A 347 -3.21 4.15 -11.07
CA PHE A 347 -2.70 5.34 -10.39
C PHE A 347 -2.65 6.52 -11.36
N ARG A 348 -2.72 7.76 -10.86
CA ARG A 348 -2.58 8.97 -11.69
C ARG A 348 -1.41 9.82 -11.21
N PHE A 349 -0.60 10.31 -12.14
CA PHE A 349 0.56 11.15 -11.90
C PHE A 349 0.40 12.50 -12.59
N SER A 350 0.94 13.54 -11.98
CA SER A 350 1.24 14.80 -12.66
C SER A 350 2.44 14.65 -13.60
N LYS A 351 2.56 15.54 -14.58
CA LYS A 351 3.74 15.62 -15.45
C LYS A 351 5.06 15.73 -14.67
N GLN A 352 5.08 16.49 -13.57
CA GLN A 352 6.26 16.62 -12.73
C GLN A 352 6.62 15.30 -12.04
N GLU A 353 5.65 14.59 -11.48
CA GLU A 353 5.89 13.28 -10.83
C GLU A 353 6.48 12.26 -11.79
N ILE A 354 6.05 12.25 -13.06
CA ILE A 354 6.59 11.34 -14.08
C ILE A 354 8.08 11.58 -14.32
N ALA A 355 8.53 12.83 -14.29
CA ALA A 355 9.94 13.17 -14.48
C ALA A 355 10.84 12.61 -13.37
N GLU A 356 10.26 12.33 -12.19
CA GLU A 356 10.96 11.77 -11.04
C GLU A 356 10.91 10.23 -10.98
N ILE A 357 10.01 9.57 -11.70
CA ILE A 357 9.91 8.11 -11.71
C ILE A 357 11.19 7.50 -12.28
N SER A 358 11.88 6.72 -11.44
CA SER A 358 13.09 5.99 -11.79
C SER A 358 12.83 4.51 -12.04
N LYS A 359 11.96 3.86 -11.25
CA LYS A 359 11.67 2.42 -11.39
C LYS A 359 10.24 2.09 -11.01
N LEU A 360 9.71 1.02 -11.61
CA LEU A 360 8.53 0.32 -11.14
C LEU A 360 8.93 -1.08 -10.67
N ILE A 361 8.42 -1.50 -9.51
CA ILE A 361 8.68 -2.82 -8.94
C ILE A 361 7.41 -3.46 -8.40
N VAL A 362 7.37 -4.78 -8.38
CA VAL A 362 6.34 -5.58 -7.72
C VAL A 362 7.01 -6.43 -6.65
N THR A 363 6.52 -6.33 -5.41
CA THR A 363 6.96 -7.14 -4.28
C THR A 363 5.83 -8.01 -3.75
N LEU A 364 6.20 -9.08 -3.03
CA LEU A 364 5.26 -9.87 -2.25
C LEU A 364 5.28 -9.41 -0.78
N GLU A 365 4.14 -8.94 -0.28
CA GLU A 365 4.00 -8.35 1.05
C GLU A 365 3.10 -9.19 1.95
N THR A 366 3.54 -9.44 3.19
CA THR A 366 2.73 -10.11 4.23
C THR A 366 2.06 -9.11 5.18
N THR A 367 2.36 -7.83 5.02
CA THR A 367 1.80 -6.74 5.85
C THR A 367 1.48 -5.53 4.99
N GLN A 368 0.67 -4.61 5.49
CA GLN A 368 0.43 -3.33 4.81
C GLN A 368 1.58 -2.33 5.05
N ALA A 369 2.81 -2.73 4.72
CA ALA A 369 4.00 -1.92 4.91
C ALA A 369 3.97 -0.62 4.09
N GLN A 370 4.70 0.40 4.54
CA GLN A 370 4.88 1.69 3.83
C GLN A 370 6.14 1.70 2.95
N THR A 371 6.96 0.65 3.03
CA THR A 371 8.14 0.43 2.19
C THR A 371 8.06 -0.96 1.57
N PRO A 372 8.61 -1.18 0.36
CA PRO A 372 8.65 -2.51 -0.24
C PRO A 372 9.48 -3.47 0.63
N SER A 373 9.04 -4.72 0.73
CA SER A 373 9.85 -5.81 1.27
C SER A 373 11.00 -6.19 0.33
N ASN A 374 11.93 -6.99 0.84
CA ASN A 374 13.03 -7.49 0.03
C ASN A 374 12.61 -8.62 -0.92
N THR A 375 11.36 -9.10 -0.85
CA THR A 375 10.82 -10.15 -1.75
C THR A 375 10.41 -9.52 -3.09
N LEU A 376 11.41 -9.06 -3.83
CA LEU A 376 11.24 -8.47 -5.16
C LEU A 376 10.86 -9.55 -6.17
N LEU A 377 9.67 -9.44 -6.75
CA LEU A 377 9.15 -10.37 -7.74
C LEU A 377 9.43 -9.88 -9.16
N LEU A 378 9.05 -8.64 -9.47
CA LEU A 378 9.23 -8.04 -10.78
C LEU A 378 9.86 -6.66 -10.66
N GLU A 379 10.71 -6.31 -11.61
CA GLU A 379 11.16 -4.94 -11.81
C GLU A 379 11.11 -4.58 -13.29
N ASN A 380 11.01 -3.29 -13.62
CA ASN A 380 11.06 -2.87 -14.99
C ASN A 380 12.38 -3.29 -15.65
N SER A 381 12.31 -3.95 -16.81
CA SER A 381 13.47 -4.10 -17.69
C SER A 381 13.92 -2.71 -18.18
N THR A 382 15.13 -2.60 -18.74
CA THR A 382 15.70 -1.34 -19.25
C THR A 382 14.67 -0.44 -19.94
N PRO A 383 14.59 0.87 -19.61
CA PRO A 383 13.44 1.71 -19.96
C PRO A 383 13.21 1.80 -21.46
N SER A 384 11.97 1.62 -21.89
CA SER A 384 11.53 2.07 -23.21
C SER A 384 11.36 3.58 -23.18
N SER A 385 11.70 4.27 -24.26
CA SER A 385 11.76 5.74 -24.33
C SER A 385 10.38 6.43 -24.39
N GLN A 386 9.27 5.76 -24.01
CA GLN A 386 7.90 6.22 -24.29
C GLN A 386 6.88 5.99 -23.16
N GLY A 387 7.29 5.89 -21.89
CA GLY A 387 6.34 5.75 -20.79
C GLY A 387 5.60 4.41 -20.74
N SER A 388 6.14 3.39 -21.41
CA SER A 388 5.73 1.99 -21.26
C SER A 388 6.82 1.19 -20.56
N TRP A 389 6.43 0.39 -19.59
CA TRP A 389 7.33 -0.50 -18.86
C TRP A 389 6.88 -1.94 -19.01
N THR A 390 7.85 -2.81 -19.19
CA THR A 390 7.68 -4.25 -19.04
C THR A 390 8.42 -4.66 -17.78
N LEU A 391 7.70 -5.20 -16.81
CA LEU A 391 8.26 -5.69 -15.56
C LEU A 391 8.47 -7.21 -15.67
N ARG A 392 9.66 -7.69 -15.31
CA ARG A 392 10.07 -9.11 -15.35
C ARG A 392 10.83 -9.47 -14.07
N PRO A 393 10.99 -10.76 -13.75
CA PRO A 393 11.82 -11.17 -12.63
C PRO A 393 13.28 -10.71 -12.79
N PRO A 394 13.86 -10.01 -11.80
CA PRO A 394 15.26 -9.55 -11.87
C PRO A 394 16.26 -10.71 -11.91
N PHE A 395 15.82 -11.90 -11.51
CA PHE A 395 16.62 -13.11 -11.47
C PHE A 395 16.32 -14.08 -12.64
N GLN A 396 15.57 -13.66 -13.67
CA GLN A 396 15.24 -14.53 -14.81
C GLN A 396 16.50 -15.11 -15.48
N GLU A 397 17.51 -14.27 -15.77
CA GLU A 397 18.78 -14.71 -16.36
C GLU A 397 19.62 -15.59 -15.42
N ARG A 398 19.45 -15.45 -14.10
CA ARG A 398 20.16 -16.31 -13.13
C ARG A 398 19.73 -17.78 -13.29
N TYR A 399 18.48 -18.02 -13.67
CA TYR A 399 17.88 -19.35 -13.73
C TYR A 399 17.60 -19.86 -15.14
N SER A 400 17.89 -19.07 -16.18
CA SER A 400 17.76 -19.49 -17.59
C SER A 400 18.76 -20.59 -18.00
N HIS A 401 19.80 -20.81 -17.18
CA HIS A 401 20.90 -21.75 -17.45
C HIS A 401 21.11 -22.79 -16.33
N LEU A 402 20.04 -23.16 -15.61
CA LEU A 402 20.11 -24.20 -14.58
C LEU A 402 20.62 -25.53 -15.19
N GLN A 403 21.57 -26.16 -14.50
CA GLN A 403 22.01 -27.52 -14.84
C GLN A 403 21.01 -28.55 -14.33
N GLU A 404 20.91 -29.69 -15.01
CA GLU A 404 20.10 -30.83 -14.53
C GLU A 404 20.53 -31.24 -13.11
N GLY A 405 19.56 -31.22 -12.19
CA GLY A 405 19.73 -31.69 -10.83
C GLY A 405 19.48 -33.20 -10.72
N SER A 406 19.52 -33.70 -9.49
CA SER A 406 19.29 -35.10 -9.17
C SER A 406 18.73 -35.26 -7.77
N PHE A 407 18.00 -36.35 -7.57
CA PHE A 407 17.51 -36.78 -6.27
C PHE A 407 17.55 -38.30 -6.16
N ILE A 408 17.51 -38.79 -4.93
CA ILE A 408 17.45 -40.21 -4.62
C ILE A 408 16.18 -40.48 -3.81
N LEU A 409 15.50 -41.56 -4.18
CA LEU A 409 14.40 -42.12 -3.41
C LEU A 409 14.96 -42.97 -2.26
N ALA A 410 14.99 -42.48 -1.03
CA ALA A 410 15.57 -43.18 0.11
C ALA A 410 14.98 -42.69 1.44
N ASN A 411 15.04 -43.52 2.49
CA ASN A 411 14.58 -43.20 3.83
C ASN A 411 15.69 -43.33 4.92
N PRO A 412 16.79 -42.57 4.85
CA PRO A 412 17.94 -42.71 5.75
C PRO A 412 17.60 -42.54 7.24
N THR A 413 16.45 -41.94 7.58
CA THR A 413 16.03 -41.70 8.97
C THR A 413 15.32 -42.89 9.64
N ASP A 414 15.20 -44.04 8.95
CA ASP A 414 14.57 -45.27 9.47
C ASP A 414 15.42 -46.53 9.19
N THR A 415 15.06 -47.65 9.81
CA THR A 415 15.70 -48.97 9.59
C THR A 415 14.82 -49.95 8.82
N ARG A 416 13.54 -49.65 8.69
CA ARG A 416 12.52 -50.54 8.12
C ARG A 416 12.61 -50.50 6.60
N SER A 417 12.94 -51.65 6.01
CA SER A 417 13.10 -51.82 4.57
C SER A 417 11.81 -51.64 3.79
N GLU A 418 10.65 -51.87 4.41
CA GLU A 418 9.34 -51.69 3.81
C GLU A 418 8.98 -50.21 3.54
N TYR A 419 9.73 -49.26 4.13
CA TYR A 419 9.55 -47.81 3.94
C TYR A 419 10.66 -47.20 3.08
N SER A 420 11.42 -48.02 2.36
CA SER A 420 12.57 -47.56 1.58
C SER A 420 12.22 -46.56 0.46
N SER A 421 10.94 -46.46 0.09
CA SER A 421 10.41 -45.51 -0.89
C SER A 421 9.69 -44.31 -0.26
N SER A 422 9.84 -44.10 1.06
CA SER A 422 9.13 -43.07 1.81
C SER A 422 9.86 -41.74 1.93
N GLY A 423 10.98 -41.52 1.25
CA GLY A 423 11.72 -40.26 1.36
C GLY A 423 12.38 -39.82 0.06
N ILE A 424 12.60 -38.51 -0.04
CA ILE A 424 13.26 -37.86 -1.18
C ILE A 424 14.38 -37.01 -0.65
N TRP A 425 15.57 -37.20 -1.22
CA TRP A 425 16.76 -36.44 -0.88
C TRP A 425 17.44 -35.91 -2.12
N PHE A 426 17.73 -34.61 -2.14
CA PHE A 426 18.41 -33.92 -3.23
C PHE A 426 19.92 -34.13 -3.15
N ALA A 427 20.31 -35.40 -3.27
CA ALA A 427 21.68 -35.89 -3.28
C ALA A 427 21.89 -36.78 -4.50
N LYS A 428 23.15 -36.93 -4.93
CA LYS A 428 23.54 -37.89 -5.97
C LYS A 428 24.69 -38.76 -5.50
N ARG A 429 24.74 -40.00 -6.00
CA ARG A 429 25.78 -40.97 -5.66
C ARG A 429 27.03 -40.68 -6.48
N ILE A 430 28.20 -40.72 -5.84
CA ILE A 430 29.49 -40.43 -6.48
C ILE A 430 29.99 -41.64 -7.29
N THR A 431 29.61 -42.87 -6.92
CA THR A 431 30.02 -44.10 -7.61
C THR A 431 28.86 -45.10 -7.70
N GLU A 432 28.63 -45.71 -8.86
CA GLU A 432 27.50 -46.65 -9.06
C GLU A 432 27.76 -48.08 -8.54
N ASN A 433 29.01 -48.43 -8.15
CA ASN A 433 29.40 -49.81 -7.84
C ASN A 433 30.36 -49.93 -6.65
N THR A 434 29.88 -49.71 -5.43
CA THR A 434 30.66 -49.96 -4.21
C THR A 434 29.77 -50.56 -3.12
N GLY A 435 30.30 -51.56 -2.40
CA GLY A 435 29.66 -52.13 -1.20
C GLY A 435 29.76 -51.23 0.04
N LEU A 436 29.96 -49.93 -0.13
CA LEU A 436 30.06 -48.94 0.95
C LEU A 436 28.66 -48.39 1.32
N PRO A 437 28.45 -47.96 2.58
CA PRO A 437 27.18 -47.39 3.01
C PRO A 437 26.85 -46.12 2.22
N LEU A 438 25.59 -45.97 1.79
CA LEU A 438 25.12 -44.83 0.99
C LEU A 438 25.49 -43.46 1.58
N SER A 439 25.54 -43.30 2.91
CA SER A 439 25.85 -42.02 3.55
C SER A 439 27.29 -41.52 3.34
N GLN A 440 28.22 -42.34 2.84
CA GLN A 440 29.63 -41.97 2.63
C GLN A 440 29.98 -41.66 1.17
N GLU A 441 29.04 -41.80 0.24
CA GLU A 441 29.26 -41.62 -1.21
C GLU A 441 28.24 -40.70 -1.86
N LEU A 442 27.77 -39.69 -1.11
CA LEU A 442 26.83 -38.70 -1.62
C LEU A 442 27.49 -37.35 -1.78
N GLU A 443 27.11 -36.68 -2.85
CA GLU A 443 27.34 -35.24 -3.07
C GLU A 443 25.98 -34.54 -3.28
N ALA A 444 25.99 -33.21 -3.29
CA ALA A 444 24.78 -32.42 -3.51
C ALA A 444 24.16 -32.77 -4.87
N GLY A 445 22.86 -33.06 -4.87
CA GLY A 445 22.10 -33.37 -6.07
C GLY A 445 21.73 -32.12 -6.89
N LEU A 446 21.88 -30.92 -6.32
CA LEU A 446 21.52 -29.66 -6.95
C LEU A 446 22.76 -28.77 -7.10
N VAL A 447 22.83 -28.05 -8.21
CA VAL A 447 23.81 -26.98 -8.45
C VAL A 447 23.05 -25.67 -8.53
N LEU A 448 22.95 -24.98 -7.39
CA LEU A 448 22.24 -23.72 -7.22
C LEU A 448 23.15 -22.68 -6.57
N SER A 449 23.08 -21.43 -7.05
CA SER A 449 23.68 -20.27 -6.39
C SER A 449 22.92 -19.93 -5.11
N SER A 450 23.41 -18.99 -4.30
CA SER A 450 22.59 -18.42 -3.20
C SER A 450 21.29 -17.80 -3.74
N PRO A 451 20.17 -17.95 -3.02
CA PRO A 451 18.91 -17.35 -3.46
C PRO A 451 18.99 -15.82 -3.44
N PRO A 452 18.21 -15.11 -4.28
CA PRO A 452 18.08 -13.66 -4.20
C PRO A 452 17.56 -13.25 -2.82
N GLU A 453 17.79 -11.99 -2.44
CA GLU A 453 17.29 -11.45 -1.18
C GLU A 453 15.76 -11.55 -1.09
N GLY A 454 15.22 -11.86 0.10
CA GLY A 454 13.78 -12.10 0.28
C GLY A 454 13.31 -13.48 -0.15
N TRP A 455 14.19 -14.31 -0.72
CA TRP A 455 13.85 -15.64 -1.23
C TRP A 455 14.63 -16.77 -0.54
N ILE A 456 14.05 -17.97 -0.57
CA ILE A 456 14.66 -19.21 -0.07
C ILE A 456 14.30 -20.37 -1.02
N TYR A 457 15.12 -21.42 -1.10
CA TYR A 457 14.74 -22.62 -1.84
C TYR A 457 13.90 -23.55 -0.96
N GLN A 458 12.97 -24.27 -1.57
CA GLN A 458 12.21 -25.33 -0.92
C GLN A 458 12.04 -26.52 -1.85
N GLY A 459 12.23 -27.72 -1.31
CA GLY A 459 11.92 -28.95 -2.02
C GLY A 459 10.50 -29.43 -1.69
N TRP A 460 9.85 -30.06 -2.66
CA TRP A 460 8.46 -30.46 -2.60
C TRP A 460 8.22 -31.84 -3.21
N VAL A 461 7.19 -32.51 -2.70
CA VAL A 461 6.67 -33.74 -3.28
C VAL A 461 5.16 -33.65 -3.44
N LEU A 462 4.67 -33.87 -4.66
CA LEU A 462 3.25 -33.96 -4.94
C LEU A 462 2.74 -35.32 -4.44
N TYR A 463 1.89 -35.26 -3.42
CA TYR A 463 1.24 -36.43 -2.82
C TYR A 463 0.08 -36.92 -3.69
N GLN A 464 -0.79 -36.00 -4.13
CA GLN A 464 -1.96 -36.29 -4.94
C GLN A 464 -2.39 -35.06 -5.76
N ARG A 465 -3.10 -35.25 -6.88
CA ARG A 465 -3.53 -34.16 -7.80
C ARG A 465 -4.95 -33.61 -7.57
N SER A 466 -5.81 -34.34 -6.86
CA SER A 466 -7.23 -33.93 -6.70
C SER A 466 -7.77 -34.27 -5.31
N PRO A 467 -7.92 -33.28 -4.40
CA PRO A 467 -7.34 -31.93 -4.49
C PRO A 467 -5.82 -31.99 -4.52
N GLU A 468 -5.16 -31.02 -5.15
CA GLU A 468 -3.69 -30.97 -5.20
C GLU A 468 -3.11 -30.83 -3.78
N ILE A 469 -2.22 -31.73 -3.37
CA ILE A 469 -1.50 -31.65 -2.08
C ILE A 469 -0.01 -31.80 -2.33
N TRP A 470 0.73 -30.75 -2.01
CA TRP A 470 2.19 -30.76 -1.97
C TRP A 470 2.68 -30.90 -0.53
N LEU A 471 3.67 -31.76 -0.33
CA LEU A 471 4.35 -31.96 0.94
C LEU A 471 5.74 -31.33 0.86
N PRO A 472 6.12 -30.48 1.82
CA PRO A 472 7.44 -29.89 1.84
C PRO A 472 8.47 -30.91 2.31
N THR A 473 9.67 -30.87 1.71
CA THR A 473 10.86 -31.54 2.23
C THR A 473 11.68 -30.64 3.15
N GLY A 474 11.49 -29.32 3.05
CA GLY A 474 12.19 -28.33 3.87
C GLY A 474 12.80 -27.20 3.06
N ARG A 475 13.13 -26.11 3.74
CA ARG A 475 13.71 -24.89 3.16
C ARG A 475 15.23 -24.85 3.35
N PHE A 476 15.95 -24.38 2.34
CA PHE A 476 17.41 -24.31 2.35
C PHE A 476 17.93 -23.13 1.51
N THR A 477 19.14 -22.66 1.83
CA THR A 477 19.86 -21.63 1.06
C THR A 477 21.09 -22.17 0.36
N ASN A 478 21.59 -23.34 0.79
CA ASN A 478 22.75 -24.01 0.23
C ASN A 478 22.40 -25.49 -0.06
N PRO A 479 22.44 -25.94 -1.33
CA PRO A 479 22.10 -27.32 -1.68
C PRO A 479 23.09 -28.37 -1.13
N ALA A 480 24.26 -27.95 -0.64
CA ALA A 480 25.26 -28.81 -0.01
C ALA A 480 25.10 -28.90 1.53
N GLN A 481 23.99 -28.41 2.07
CA GLN A 481 23.69 -28.45 3.51
C GLN A 481 22.26 -28.94 3.74
N LYS A 482 21.97 -29.40 4.96
CA LYS A 482 20.62 -29.80 5.37
C LYS A 482 19.65 -28.62 5.23
N ASP A 483 18.41 -28.93 4.88
CA ASP A 483 17.31 -28.00 5.03
C ASP A 483 16.89 -27.83 6.51
N ASN A 484 15.89 -27.00 6.73
CA ASN A 484 15.40 -26.64 8.06
C ASN A 484 14.23 -27.50 8.58
N LEU A 485 13.88 -28.60 7.91
CA LEU A 485 12.74 -29.46 8.26
C LEU A 485 13.21 -30.87 8.64
N SER A 486 12.52 -31.46 9.62
CA SER A 486 12.65 -32.87 9.99
C SER A 486 11.35 -33.38 10.63
N LEU A 487 10.24 -32.72 10.28
CA LEU A 487 8.93 -32.93 10.90
C LEU A 487 8.42 -34.33 10.61
N TYR A 488 8.69 -34.82 9.39
CA TYR A 488 8.19 -36.10 8.91
C TYR A 488 9.21 -37.23 9.08
N SER A 489 10.48 -36.88 9.25
CA SER A 489 11.62 -37.79 9.45
C SER A 489 11.40 -38.82 10.56
N GLY A 490 12.03 -39.98 10.45
CA GLY A 490 12.13 -41.00 11.48
C GLY A 490 13.01 -40.60 12.68
N PHE A 491 13.74 -41.58 13.23
CA PHE A 491 14.55 -41.43 14.46
C PHE A 491 16.06 -41.47 14.21
N ARG A 492 16.50 -41.84 13.00
CA ARG A 492 17.93 -41.80 12.61
C ARG A 492 18.30 -40.48 11.98
N THR A 493 19.60 -40.23 11.91
CA THR A 493 20.16 -39.09 11.20
C THR A 493 20.01 -39.27 9.69
N GLY A 494 19.39 -38.30 9.03
CA GLY A 494 19.30 -38.23 7.56
C GLY A 494 20.60 -37.78 6.89
N TYR A 495 20.58 -37.65 5.57
CA TYR A 495 21.74 -37.18 4.81
C TYR A 495 22.07 -35.71 5.11
N PRO A 496 23.31 -35.25 4.88
CA PRO A 496 23.70 -33.86 5.10
C PRO A 496 23.30 -32.92 3.93
N PHE A 497 22.21 -33.23 3.23
CA PHE A 497 21.69 -32.53 2.06
C PHE A 497 20.20 -32.26 2.25
N PRO A 498 19.58 -31.37 1.46
CA PRO A 498 18.13 -31.14 1.56
C PRO A 498 17.35 -32.42 1.24
N GLY A 499 16.30 -32.70 1.99
CA GLY A 499 15.48 -33.89 1.84
C GLY A 499 14.70 -34.23 3.10
N GLU A 500 13.67 -35.06 2.94
CA GLU A 500 12.79 -35.47 4.03
C GLU A 500 12.30 -36.89 3.82
N ASP A 501 12.07 -37.57 4.94
CA ASP A 501 11.40 -38.85 4.96
C ASP A 501 9.97 -38.65 5.44
N PHE A 502 8.99 -39.18 4.74
CA PHE A 502 7.56 -39.04 5.05
C PHE A 502 7.08 -40.23 5.88
N ILE A 503 7.53 -40.32 7.12
CA ILE A 503 7.34 -41.50 8.00
C ILE A 503 6.39 -41.22 9.16
N LYS A 504 6.48 -40.04 9.78
CA LYS A 504 5.67 -39.64 10.94
C LYS A 504 4.99 -38.29 10.74
N SER A 505 4.06 -37.94 11.64
CA SER A 505 3.41 -36.62 11.65
C SER A 505 2.70 -36.26 10.34
N ALA A 506 2.03 -37.24 9.72
CA ALA A 506 1.30 -37.03 8.47
C ALA A 506 0.32 -35.84 8.59
N PRO A 507 0.39 -34.85 7.69
CA PRO A 507 -0.61 -33.79 7.63
C PRO A 507 -2.02 -34.35 7.41
N ALA A 508 -3.03 -33.54 7.74
CA ALA A 508 -4.42 -33.90 7.50
C ALA A 508 -4.64 -34.34 6.04
N ASN A 509 -5.44 -35.40 5.84
CA ASN A 509 -5.74 -35.99 4.54
C ASN A 509 -4.56 -36.67 3.82
N THR A 510 -3.48 -37.00 4.54
CA THR A 510 -2.36 -37.79 4.03
C THR A 510 -2.10 -39.01 4.91
N ILE A 511 -1.45 -40.04 4.37
CA ILE A 511 -1.13 -41.27 5.10
C ILE A 511 0.37 -41.54 4.99
N PHE A 512 1.04 -41.63 6.15
CA PHE A 512 2.44 -42.05 6.26
C PHE A 512 2.55 -43.42 6.95
N PRO A 513 3.62 -44.21 6.69
CA PRO A 513 4.73 -43.91 5.78
C PRO A 513 4.33 -43.86 4.31
N LEU A 514 4.79 -42.83 3.61
CA LEU A 514 4.39 -42.59 2.23
C LEU A 514 5.02 -43.60 1.28
N ASN A 515 4.32 -44.10 0.28
CA ASN A 515 4.92 -44.89 -0.79
C ASN A 515 4.88 -44.11 -2.10
N LEU A 516 5.89 -43.25 -2.31
CA LEU A 516 5.91 -42.26 -3.37
C LEU A 516 5.72 -42.83 -4.79
N PRO A 517 6.42 -43.92 -5.19
CA PRO A 517 6.26 -44.47 -6.54
C PRO A 517 5.00 -45.32 -6.71
N SER A 518 4.15 -45.51 -5.70
CA SER A 518 2.99 -46.41 -5.82
C SER A 518 1.78 -45.78 -6.52
N THR A 519 1.66 -44.47 -6.46
CA THR A 519 0.51 -43.71 -6.97
C THR A 519 0.58 -43.51 -8.49
N GLY A 520 1.78 -43.30 -9.03
CA GLY A 520 2.01 -42.98 -10.45
C GLY A 520 1.75 -41.52 -10.82
N ASP A 521 1.23 -40.72 -9.89
CA ASP A 521 0.94 -39.29 -10.06
C ASP A 521 1.90 -38.38 -9.29
N SER A 522 2.88 -38.96 -8.57
CA SER A 522 3.82 -38.19 -7.78
C SER A 522 4.80 -37.40 -8.63
N GLU A 523 5.11 -36.20 -8.16
CA GLU A 523 6.08 -35.28 -8.76
C GLU A 523 7.01 -34.77 -7.66
N VAL A 524 8.26 -34.53 -8.03
CA VAL A 524 9.26 -33.89 -7.17
C VAL A 524 9.58 -32.54 -7.77
N ALA A 525 9.62 -31.49 -6.94
CA ALA A 525 9.95 -30.15 -7.38
C ALA A 525 10.92 -29.47 -6.41
N VAL A 526 11.67 -28.51 -6.93
CA VAL A 526 12.41 -27.52 -6.13
C VAL A 526 12.02 -26.16 -6.67
N SER A 527 11.66 -25.25 -5.78
CA SER A 527 11.19 -23.92 -6.13
C SER A 527 11.86 -22.84 -5.30
N LEU A 528 11.77 -21.61 -5.82
CA LEU A 528 12.08 -20.40 -5.09
C LEU A 528 10.81 -19.94 -4.35
N GLU A 529 10.93 -19.73 -3.05
CA GLU A 529 9.84 -19.41 -2.13
C GLU A 529 10.09 -18.08 -1.42
N PRO A 530 9.05 -17.30 -1.12
CA PRO A 530 9.20 -16.11 -0.29
C PRO A 530 9.65 -16.49 1.12
N ILE A 531 10.67 -15.81 1.64
CA ILE A 531 11.23 -16.17 2.97
C ILE A 531 10.30 -15.80 4.13
N ALA A 532 9.46 -14.77 3.95
CA ALA A 532 8.65 -14.17 5.00
C ALA A 532 7.30 -14.85 5.25
N THR A 533 6.90 -15.82 4.41
CA THR A 533 5.65 -16.57 4.53
C THR A 533 5.83 -18.01 4.06
N GLU A 534 4.96 -18.91 4.52
CA GLU A 534 4.90 -20.30 4.08
C GLU A 534 3.94 -20.45 2.89
N THR A 535 4.32 -21.28 1.93
CA THR A 535 3.50 -21.57 0.75
C THR A 535 2.91 -22.97 0.86
N GLN A 536 1.80 -23.23 0.15
CA GLN A 536 1.12 -24.53 0.17
C GLN A 536 1.46 -25.40 -1.06
N HIS A 537 2.13 -24.80 -2.04
CA HIS A 537 2.55 -25.41 -3.29
C HIS A 537 3.82 -24.68 -3.78
N PRO A 538 4.62 -25.29 -4.66
CA PRO A 538 5.78 -24.64 -5.27
C PRO A 538 5.41 -23.26 -5.85
N PHE A 539 6.01 -22.19 -5.34
CA PHE A 539 5.65 -20.82 -5.76
C PHE A 539 6.28 -20.46 -7.11
N LEU A 540 7.62 -20.50 -7.20
CA LEU A 540 8.35 -20.40 -8.47
C LEU A 540 9.17 -21.67 -8.72
N PRO A 541 8.60 -22.69 -9.40
CA PRO A 541 9.32 -23.91 -9.73
C PRO A 541 10.58 -23.62 -10.54
N LEU A 542 11.71 -24.15 -10.07
CA LEU A 542 13.00 -24.14 -10.78
C LEU A 542 13.31 -25.51 -11.38
N PHE A 543 12.86 -26.57 -10.70
CA PHE A 543 12.99 -27.94 -11.14
C PHE A 543 11.70 -28.70 -10.95
N LYS A 544 11.42 -29.64 -11.86
CA LYS A 544 10.26 -30.53 -11.73
C LYS A 544 10.51 -31.85 -12.45
N ALA A 545 10.22 -32.96 -11.78
CA ALA A 545 10.28 -34.30 -12.34
C ALA A 545 9.06 -35.12 -11.93
N ALA A 546 8.49 -35.88 -12.86
CA ALA A 546 7.55 -36.94 -12.50
C ALA A 546 8.31 -38.11 -11.86
N LEU A 547 7.69 -38.76 -10.88
CA LEU A 547 8.20 -39.98 -10.25
C LEU A 547 7.43 -41.18 -10.82
N PRO A 548 8.04 -41.99 -11.71
CA PRO A 548 7.35 -43.09 -12.35
C PRO A 548 6.81 -44.11 -11.36
N LYS A 549 5.69 -44.74 -11.74
CA LYS A 549 5.13 -45.82 -10.92
C LYS A 549 6.13 -46.99 -10.82
N GLY A 550 6.33 -47.50 -9.62
CA GLY A 550 7.18 -48.67 -9.37
C GLY A 550 8.68 -48.39 -9.41
N THR A 551 9.11 -47.12 -9.36
CA THR A 551 10.53 -46.79 -9.22
C THR A 551 11.12 -47.47 -7.97
N PRO A 552 12.22 -48.23 -8.10
CA PRO A 552 12.85 -48.89 -6.96
C PRO A 552 13.42 -47.88 -5.95
N SER A 553 13.47 -48.27 -4.68
CA SER A 553 14.22 -47.51 -3.67
C SER A 553 15.70 -47.45 -3.99
N TYR A 554 16.36 -46.41 -3.48
CA TYR A 554 17.76 -46.07 -3.72
C TYR A 554 18.10 -45.82 -5.20
N THR A 555 17.07 -45.59 -6.04
CA THR A 555 17.27 -45.19 -7.43
C THR A 555 17.70 -43.73 -7.50
N HIS A 556 18.75 -43.49 -8.29
CA HIS A 556 19.15 -42.16 -8.71
C HIS A 556 18.25 -41.65 -9.84
N LEU A 557 17.65 -40.49 -9.65
CA LEU A 557 16.69 -39.90 -10.59
C LEU A 557 17.14 -38.50 -10.98
N LYS A 558 16.98 -38.21 -12.27
CA LYS A 558 17.25 -36.89 -12.84
C LYS A 558 16.15 -35.91 -12.45
N LEU A 559 16.54 -34.68 -12.20
CA LEU A 559 15.64 -33.57 -11.89
C LEU A 559 15.92 -32.43 -12.88
N PRO A 560 15.25 -32.42 -14.05
CA PRO A 560 15.49 -31.41 -15.06
C PRO A 560 14.94 -30.04 -14.62
N PRO A 561 15.53 -28.93 -15.10
CA PRO A 561 14.96 -27.60 -14.89
C PRO A 561 13.50 -27.55 -15.39
N SER A 562 12.62 -26.90 -14.65
CA SER A 562 11.26 -26.65 -15.11
C SER A 562 11.27 -25.60 -16.22
N LYS A 563 10.23 -25.62 -17.07
CA LYS A 563 9.99 -24.54 -18.02
C LYS A 563 9.87 -23.22 -17.24
N PRO A 564 10.63 -22.16 -17.58
CA PRO A 564 10.50 -20.86 -16.93
C PRO A 564 9.06 -20.37 -17.03
N GLN A 565 8.51 -19.90 -15.91
CA GLN A 565 7.25 -19.15 -15.94
C GLN A 565 7.50 -17.79 -16.58
N GLU A 566 6.67 -17.41 -17.55
CA GLU A 566 6.74 -16.11 -18.23
C GLU A 566 6.05 -15.05 -17.37
N LEU A 567 6.64 -14.76 -16.20
CA LEU A 567 6.13 -13.74 -15.30
C LEU A 567 6.33 -12.35 -15.91
N GLN A 568 5.24 -11.66 -16.21
CA GLN A 568 5.33 -10.32 -16.79
C GLN A 568 4.14 -9.45 -16.40
N ILE A 569 4.42 -8.17 -16.14
CA ILE A 569 3.41 -7.11 -16.16
C ILE A 569 3.83 -6.05 -17.17
N THR A 570 2.91 -5.64 -18.03
CA THR A 570 3.11 -4.46 -18.90
C THR A 570 2.32 -3.29 -18.35
N ALA A 571 2.98 -2.15 -18.16
CA ALA A 571 2.38 -0.90 -17.70
C ALA A 571 2.61 0.23 -18.72
N GLU A 572 1.71 1.20 -18.76
CA GLU A 572 1.76 2.32 -19.70
C GLU A 572 1.20 3.60 -19.08
N LEU A 573 1.90 4.72 -19.24
CA LEU A 573 1.35 6.04 -18.96
C LEU A 573 0.58 6.56 -20.17
N ARG A 574 -0.65 7.00 -19.93
CA ARG A 574 -1.48 7.69 -20.93
C ARG A 574 -1.86 9.05 -20.41
N LEU A 575 -1.81 10.05 -21.29
CA LEU A 575 -2.33 11.37 -20.96
C LEU A 575 -3.86 11.26 -20.80
N GLU A 576 -4.36 11.59 -19.61
CA GLU A 576 -5.78 11.72 -19.34
C GLU A 576 -6.19 13.11 -19.85
N THR A 577 -7.02 13.18 -20.88
CA THR A 577 -7.67 14.44 -21.23
C THR A 577 -8.65 14.81 -20.11
N PRO A 578 -8.63 16.06 -19.61
CA PRO A 578 -9.50 16.51 -18.53
C PRO A 578 -10.99 16.38 -18.83
#